data_AF-A0A060C391-F1
#
_entry.id   AF-A0A060C391-F1
#
_cell.length_a   1.000
_cell.length_b   1.000
_cell.length_c   1.000
_cell.angle_alpha   90.00
_cell.angle_beta   90.00
_cell.angle_gamma   90.00
#
_symmetry.space_group_name_H-M   'P 1'
#
loop_
_entity.id
_entity.type
_entity.pdbx_description
1 polymer ?
#
loop_
_entity_poly.entity_id
_entity_poly.type
_entity_poly.pdbx_seq_one_letter_code
_entity_poly.pdbx_strand_id
1 'polypeptide(L)'
;KVNIDVADDGTATVTGDVGSQEDKEKILVAVGNVTGIGQVNDSVTVTQSGAESRYYTVKSGDTLSAISKAMYGSANDYPRIFEANKPMLTHPDKIYPVRY
;
A
#
# COMPACT_ATOMS: atom_id res chain seq x y z
N LYS A 1 -14.15 8.45 -0.78
CA LYS A 1 -15.47 7.95 -1.27
C LYS A 1 -15.35 7.92 -2.79
N VAL A 2 -15.60 6.77 -3.40
CA VAL A 2 -15.45 6.59 -4.86
C VAL A 2 -16.81 6.83 -5.53
N ASN A 3 -16.81 7.58 -6.62
CA ASN A 3 -17.97 7.84 -7.46
C ASN A 3 -17.69 7.31 -8.86
N ILE A 4 -18.71 6.70 -9.47
CA ILE A 4 -18.64 6.13 -10.81
C ILE A 4 -19.76 6.80 -11.60
N ASP A 5 -19.40 7.47 -12.68
CA ASP A 5 -20.32 8.10 -13.62
C ASP A 5 -20.23 7.38 -14.96
N VAL A 6 -21.36 7.04 -15.57
CA VAL A 6 -21.39 6.34 -16.86
C VAL A 6 -22.15 7.21 -17.85
N ALA A 7 -21.45 7.64 -18.90
CA ALA A 7 -22.03 8.41 -19.98
C ALA A 7 -22.79 7.51 -20.96
N ASP A 8 -23.75 8.10 -21.70
CA ASP A 8 -24.60 7.40 -22.68
C ASP A 8 -23.83 6.76 -23.85
N ASP A 9 -22.57 7.17 -24.06
CA ASP A 9 -21.65 6.61 -25.06
C ASP A 9 -20.93 5.34 -24.58
N GLY A 10 -21.18 4.90 -23.34
CA GLY A 10 -20.50 3.76 -22.73
C GLY A 10 -19.15 4.10 -22.11
N THR A 11 -18.85 5.38 -21.87
CA THR A 11 -17.66 5.80 -21.13
C THR A 11 -17.94 5.83 -19.63
N ALA A 12 -17.25 4.98 -18.86
CA ALA A 12 -17.31 5.01 -17.40
C ALA A 12 -16.17 5.85 -16.82
N THR A 13 -16.51 6.94 -16.12
CA THR A 13 -15.55 7.78 -15.39
C THR A 13 -15.56 7.43 -13.91
N VAL A 14 -14.41 6.94 -13.43
CA VAL A 14 -14.21 6.63 -12.02
C VAL A 14 -13.47 7.78 -11.36
N THR A 15 -14.06 8.38 -10.33
CA THR A 15 -13.47 9.49 -9.57
C THR A 15 -13.48 9.20 -8.08
N GLY A 16 -12.51 9.77 -7.37
CA GLY A 16 -12.49 9.77 -5.91
C GLY A 16 -11.18 9.26 -5.33
N ASP A 17 -11.15 9.29 -4.01
CA ASP A 17 -9.98 8.95 -3.22
C ASP A 17 -10.00 7.47 -2.81
N VAL A 18 -8.95 6.75 -3.19
CA VAL A 18 -8.72 5.35 -2.82
C VAL A 18 -7.44 5.20 -2.00
N GLY A 19 -7.47 4.28 -1.04
CA GLY A 19 -6.40 4.06 -0.07
C GLY A 19 -5.23 3.22 -0.58
N SER A 20 -5.29 2.67 -1.79
CA SER A 20 -4.16 1.94 -2.36
C SER A 20 -4.22 1.87 -3.88
N GLN A 21 -3.07 1.65 -4.51
CA GLN A 21 -2.96 1.34 -5.93
C GLN A 21 -3.71 0.04 -6.27
N GLU A 22 -3.64 -0.97 -5.38
CA GLU A 22 -4.32 -2.24 -5.58
C GLU A 22 -5.85 -2.07 -5.62
N ASP A 23 -6.40 -1.24 -4.72
CA ASP A 23 -7.84 -0.96 -4.71
C ASP A 23 -8.26 -0.18 -5.96
N LYS A 24 -7.43 0.77 -6.41
CA LYS A 24 -7.64 1.49 -7.67
C LYS A 24 -7.77 0.53 -8.84
N GLU A 25 -6.79 -0.37 -9.00
CA GLU A 25 -6.75 -1.32 -10.11
C GLU A 25 -7.96 -2.26 -10.08
N LYS A 26 -8.33 -2.78 -8.90
CA LYS A 26 -9.53 -3.61 -8.74
C LYS A 26 -10.81 -2.88 -9.15
N ILE A 27 -10.96 -1.60 -8.77
CA ILE A 27 -12.13 -0.80 -9.14
C ILE A 27 -12.18 -0.56 -10.65
N LEU A 28 -11.07 -0.17 -11.27
CA LEU A 28 -11.00 0.07 -12.71
C LEU A 28 -11.34 -1.19 -13.52
N VAL A 29 -10.80 -2.34 -13.11
CA VAL A 29 -11.11 -3.63 -13.75
C VAL A 29 -12.58 -4.00 -13.57
N ALA A 30 -13.14 -3.82 -12.38
CA ALA A 30 -14.55 -4.12 -12.14
C ALA A 30 -15.48 -3.26 -13.01
N VAL A 31 -15.17 -1.96 -13.15
CA VAL A 31 -15.96 -1.02 -13.97
C VAL A 31 -15.84 -1.34 -15.47
N GLY A 32 -14.65 -1.69 -15.95
CA GLY A 32 -14.44 -2.05 -17.35
C GLY A 32 -15.10 -3.37 -17.78
N ASN A 33 -15.43 -4.25 -16.82
CA ASN A 33 -16.12 -5.51 -17.10
C ASN A 33 -17.66 -5.38 -17.09
N VAL A 34 -18.21 -4.18 -16.86
CA VAL A 34 -19.65 -3.95 -16.93
C VAL A 34 -20.12 -3.93 -18.39
N THR A 35 -21.16 -4.70 -18.70
CA THR A 35 -21.75 -4.75 -20.04
C THR A 35 -22.26 -3.37 -20.45
N GLY A 36 -21.78 -2.86 -21.59
CA GLY A 36 -22.10 -1.52 -22.09
C GLY A 36 -20.99 -0.48 -21.90
N ILE A 37 -19.91 -0.83 -21.18
CA ILE A 37 -18.74 0.04 -21.04
C ILE A 37 -17.74 -0.23 -22.18
N GLY A 38 -17.56 0.76 -23.05
CA GLY A 38 -16.57 0.73 -24.13
C GLY A 38 -15.22 1.32 -23.72
N GLN A 39 -15.22 2.22 -22.73
CA GLN A 39 -14.02 2.90 -22.24
C GLN A 39 -14.14 3.21 -20.75
N VAL A 40 -13.03 3.09 -20.02
CA VAL A 40 -12.92 3.51 -18.61
C VAL A 40 -11.97 4.68 -18.50
N ASN A 41 -12.45 5.81 -17.97
CA ASN A 41 -11.64 6.98 -17.66
C ASN A 41 -11.23 6.97 -16.19
N ASP A 42 -9.92 6.90 -15.95
CA ASP A 42 -9.33 6.87 -14.63
C ASP A 42 -9.06 8.30 -14.13
N SER A 43 -9.92 8.78 -13.23
CA SER A 43 -9.71 10.02 -12.47
C SER A 43 -9.63 9.73 -10.97
N VAL A 44 -9.17 8.53 -10.62
CA VAL A 44 -9.04 8.07 -9.23
C VAL A 44 -7.69 8.52 -8.69
N THR A 45 -7.74 9.31 -7.62
CA THR A 45 -6.55 9.74 -6.89
C THR A 45 -6.23 8.73 -5.81
N VAL A 46 -5.04 8.15 -5.90
CA VAL A 46 -4.51 7.25 -4.88
C VAL A 46 -3.94 8.12 -3.76
N THR A 47 -4.76 8.36 -2.72
CA THR A 47 -4.40 9.25 -1.59
C THR A 47 -3.41 8.62 -0.63
N GLN A 48 -3.37 7.30 -0.62
CA GLN A 48 -2.25 6.52 -0.13
C GLN A 48 -1.54 5.95 -1.35
N SER A 49 -0.50 6.63 -1.84
CA SER A 49 0.67 5.86 -2.29
C SER A 49 0.97 4.97 -1.10
N GLY A 50 0.53 3.72 -1.14
CA GLY A 50 0.72 2.78 -0.04
C GLY A 50 2.18 2.92 0.35
N ALA A 51 2.44 3.24 1.62
CA ALA A 51 3.77 3.66 2.06
C ALA A 51 4.78 2.76 1.36
N GLU A 52 5.61 3.33 0.47
CA GLU A 52 6.53 2.53 -0.33
C GLU A 52 7.17 1.54 0.61
N SER A 53 7.03 0.25 0.34
CA SER A 53 7.55 -0.77 1.24
C SER A 53 9.06 -0.58 1.28
N ARG A 54 9.53 0.06 2.35
CA ARG A 54 10.94 0.42 2.49
C ARG A 54 11.67 -0.82 2.98
N TYR A 55 12.55 -1.34 2.14
CA TYR A 55 13.42 -2.44 2.52
C TYR A 55 14.58 -1.90 3.37
N TYR A 56 14.76 -2.49 4.55
CA TYR A 56 15.90 -2.21 5.42
C TYR A 56 16.71 -3.50 5.59
N THR A 57 18.00 -3.44 5.29
CA THR A 57 18.93 -4.56 5.58
C THR A 57 19.46 -4.39 6.99
N VAL A 58 19.02 -5.29 7.90
CA VAL A 58 19.47 -5.33 9.29
C VAL A 58 20.98 -5.54 9.35
N LYS A 59 21.67 -4.72 10.15
CA LYS A 59 23.10 -4.86 10.45
C LYS A 59 23.29 -5.41 11.85
N SER A 60 24.48 -5.94 12.12
CA SER A 60 24.83 -6.42 13.46
C SER A 60 24.74 -5.27 14.46
N GLY A 61 23.92 -5.44 15.50
CA GLY A 61 23.71 -4.43 16.55
C GLY A 61 22.48 -3.53 16.36
N ASP A 62 21.74 -3.67 15.26
CA ASP A 62 20.47 -2.96 15.10
C ASP A 62 19.40 -3.48 16.06
N THR A 63 18.49 -2.60 16.44
CA THR A 63 17.24 -2.94 17.13
C THR A 63 16.04 -2.43 16.33
N LEU A 64 14.89 -3.08 16.47
CA LEU A 64 13.68 -2.68 15.74
C LEU A 64 13.26 -1.23 16.05
N SER A 65 13.49 -0.79 17.28
CA SER A 65 13.28 0.60 17.70
C SER A 65 14.26 1.58 17.04
N ALA A 66 15.53 1.21 16.87
CA ALA A 66 16.51 2.04 16.16
C ALA A 66 16.15 2.17 14.67
N ILE A 67 15.73 1.06 14.04
CA ILE A 67 15.25 1.06 12.66
C ILE A 67 13.99 1.92 12.56
N SER A 68 13.03 1.76 13.46
CA SER A 68 11.82 2.59 13.50
C SER A 68 12.13 4.07 13.60
N LYS A 69 13.10 4.45 14.45
CA LYS A 69 13.54 5.83 14.56
C LYS A 69 14.15 6.35 13.26
N ALA A 70 14.95 5.53 12.56
CA ALA A 70 15.53 5.90 11.27
C ALA A 70 14.48 6.02 10.15
N MET A 71 13.46 5.16 10.16
CA MET A 71 12.47 5.05 9.07
C MET A 71 11.26 5.97 9.27
N TYR A 72 10.81 6.16 10.51
CA TYR A 72 9.60 6.91 10.87
C TYR A 72 9.87 8.11 11.77
N GLY A 73 11.12 8.34 12.19
CA GLY A 73 11.48 9.44 13.11
C GLY A 73 11.21 9.13 14.58
N SER A 74 10.58 8.00 14.90
CA SER A 74 10.15 7.62 16.25
C SER A 74 10.51 6.17 16.55
N ALA A 75 11.19 5.97 17.68
CA ALA A 75 11.54 4.62 18.16
C ALA A 75 10.31 3.83 18.62
N ASN A 76 9.22 4.51 18.99
CA ASN A 76 8.00 3.91 19.53
C ASN A 76 7.10 3.31 18.43
N ASP A 77 7.38 3.61 17.16
CA ASP A 77 6.64 3.05 16.01
C ASP A 77 7.13 1.66 15.59
N TYR A 78 8.07 1.07 16.34
CA TYR A 78 8.59 -0.28 16.08
C TYR A 78 7.51 -1.38 15.98
N PRO A 79 6.37 -1.32 16.71
CA PRO A 79 5.33 -2.35 16.59
C PRO A 79 4.78 -2.46 15.16
N ARG A 80 4.76 -1.35 14.40
CA ARG A 80 4.29 -1.36 13.00
C ARG A 80 5.22 -2.18 12.10
N ILE A 81 6.54 -2.08 12.32
CA ILE A 81 7.52 -2.91 11.61
C ILE A 81 7.35 -4.37 12.00
N PHE A 82 7.14 -4.64 13.29
CA PHE A 82 6.92 -6.00 13.78
C PHE A 82 5.70 -6.65 13.13
N GLU A 83 4.57 -5.95 13.10
CA GLU A 83 3.32 -6.44 12.51
C GLU A 83 3.44 -6.66 11.00
N ALA A 84 4.09 -5.75 10.28
CA ALA A 84 4.29 -5.85 8.84
C ALA A 84 5.17 -7.04 8.41
N ASN A 85 6.01 -7.57 9.31
CA ASN A 85 6.93 -8.67 9.02
C ASN A 85 6.49 -10.02 9.61
N LYS A 86 5.29 -10.12 10.19
CA LYS A 86 4.72 -11.41 10.58
C LYS A 86 4.32 -12.23 9.35
N PRO A 87 4.51 -13.56 9.35
CA PRO A 87 4.95 -14.39 10.46
C PRO A 87 6.48 -14.55 10.58
N MET A 88 7.27 -13.94 9.69
CA MET A 88 8.72 -14.14 9.62
C MET A 88 9.44 -13.61 10.87
N LEU A 89 8.97 -12.48 11.41
CA LEU A 89 9.46 -11.91 12.67
C LEU A 89 8.52 -12.32 13.81
N THR A 90 9.00 -13.21 14.69
CA THR A 90 8.20 -13.76 15.81
C THR A 90 8.40 -13.01 17.12
N HIS A 91 9.50 -12.27 17.25
CA HIS A 91 9.74 -11.34 18.36
C HIS A 91 10.37 -10.05 17.84
N PRO A 92 10.05 -8.89 18.45
CA PRO A 92 10.60 -7.60 18.02
C PRO A 92 12.14 -7.55 18.09
N ASP A 93 12.75 -8.29 19.02
CA ASP A 93 14.21 -8.36 19.17
C ASP A 93 14.87 -9.42 18.30
N LYS A 94 14.10 -10.28 17.62
CA LYS A 94 14.62 -11.34 16.75
C LYS A 94 14.81 -10.87 15.31
N ILE A 95 15.33 -9.65 15.14
CA ILE A 95 15.80 -9.20 13.85
C ILE A 95 17.22 -9.71 13.62
N TYR A 96 17.48 -10.29 12.45
CA TYR A 96 18.78 -10.87 12.14
C TYR A 96 19.35 -10.23 10.88
N PRO A 97 20.66 -9.94 10.85
CA PRO A 97 21.33 -9.59 9.60
C PRO A 97 21.25 -10.77 8.63
N VAL A 98 20.97 -10.48 7.37
CA VAL A 98 21.07 -11.47 6.30
C VAL A 98 22.52 -11.97 6.24
N ARG A 99 22.73 -13.28 6.36
CA ARG A 99 24.04 -13.90 6.12
C ARG A 99 24.07 -14.40 4.69
N TYR A 100 24.96 -13.83 3.88
CA TYR A 100 25.33 -14.37 2.57
C TYR A 100 26.29 -15.54 2.75
#